data_AF-A0A2N2N7C9-F1
#
_entry.id   AF-A0A2N2N7C9-F1
#
_cell.length_a   1.000
_cell.length_b   1.000
_cell.length_c   1.000
_cell.angle_alpha   90.00
_cell.angle_beta   90.00
_cell.angle_gamma   90.00
#
_symmetry.space_group_name_H-M   'P 1'
#
loop_
_entity.id
_entity.type
_entity.pdbx_description
1 polymer ?
#
loop_
_entity_poly.entity_id
_entity_poly.type
_entity_poly.pdbx_seq_one_letter_code
_entity_poly.pdbx_strand_id
1 'polypeptide(L)'
;MVYHSVPDPNKIYPDHMTNFELTKFEIHDVTFTPDGLISHVDATVTSAFSLEMTLTRAEVIGFMTRQGMNVYFKGKKLILDHVDNIPFIHLVASEEKRDIME
;
A
#
# COMPACT_ATOMS: atom_id res chain seq x y z
N MET A 1 -0.66 49.78 16.45
CA MET A 1 -1.96 49.07 16.51
C MET A 1 -1.78 47.73 15.83
N VAL A 2 -1.81 46.65 16.59
CA VAL A 2 -1.68 45.30 16.06
C VAL A 2 -3.07 44.89 15.55
N TYR A 3 -3.23 44.78 14.24
CA TYR A 3 -4.48 44.31 13.64
C TYR A 3 -4.60 42.81 13.91
N HIS A 4 -5.49 42.42 14.83
CA HIS A 4 -5.94 41.03 14.92
C HIS A 4 -6.99 40.80 13.83
N SER A 5 -6.61 40.12 12.76
CA SER A 5 -7.56 39.62 11.76
C SER A 5 -8.45 38.56 12.41
N VAL A 6 -9.73 38.90 12.60
CA VAL A 6 -10.78 37.97 13.01
C VAL A 6 -10.86 36.85 11.97
N PRO A 7 -10.82 35.56 12.35
CA PRO A 7 -11.00 34.48 11.39
C PRO A 7 -12.42 34.55 10.83
N ASP A 8 -12.52 34.73 9.53
CA ASP A 8 -13.79 34.77 8.81
C ASP A 8 -14.42 33.36 8.84
N PRO A 9 -15.60 33.17 9.46
CA PRO A 9 -16.25 31.87 9.57
C PRO A 9 -16.71 31.30 8.22
N ASN A 10 -16.70 32.11 7.15
CA ASN A 10 -17.06 31.69 5.79
C ASN A 10 -15.85 31.43 4.89
N LYS A 11 -14.61 31.52 5.39
CA LYS A 11 -13.44 31.03 4.67
C LYS A 11 -13.39 29.51 4.74
N ILE A 12 -13.98 28.87 3.72
CA ILE A 12 -13.69 27.48 3.40
C ILE A 12 -12.26 27.47 2.85
N TYR A 13 -11.29 27.09 3.68
CA TYR A 13 -9.93 26.82 3.21
C TYR A 13 -10.00 25.68 2.18
N PRO A 14 -9.66 25.90 0.91
CA PRO A 14 -9.67 24.83 -0.09
C PRO A 14 -8.39 23.97 -0.04
N ASP A 15 -7.57 24.18 1.00
CA ASP A 15 -6.24 23.61 1.09
C ASP A 15 -6.26 22.24 1.77
N HIS A 16 -6.09 21.23 0.92
CA HIS A 16 -5.46 19.94 1.23
C HIS A 16 -6.27 18.94 2.06
N MET A 17 -7.42 18.47 1.57
CA MET A 17 -7.82 17.07 1.83
C MET A 17 -7.20 16.15 0.77
N THR A 18 -5.87 16.16 0.68
CA THR A 18 -5.18 14.98 0.12
C THR A 18 -5.51 13.85 1.09
N ASN A 19 -6.21 12.80 0.64
CA ASN A 19 -6.47 11.63 1.47
C ASN A 19 -5.13 11.16 2.04
N PHE A 20 -4.84 11.48 3.31
CA PHE A 20 -3.60 11.08 3.94
C PHE A 20 -3.70 9.57 4.10
N GLU A 21 -2.88 8.82 3.37
CA GLU A 21 -2.79 7.38 3.57
C GLU A 21 -2.21 7.16 4.97
N LEU A 22 -3.11 7.02 5.94
CA LEU A 22 -2.82 6.85 7.38
C LEU A 22 -2.02 5.58 7.67
N THR A 23 -1.98 4.64 6.73
CA THR A 23 -1.15 3.44 6.80
C THR A 23 -0.54 3.19 5.43
N LYS A 24 0.79 3.21 5.37
CA LYS A 24 1.58 2.81 4.21
C LYS A 24 2.27 1.50 4.53
N PHE A 25 2.14 0.52 3.64
CA PHE A 25 2.87 -0.73 3.70
C PHE A 25 3.88 -0.74 2.55
N GLU A 26 5.17 -0.77 2.85
CA GLU A 26 6.23 -0.74 1.83
C GLU A 26 7.08 -1.99 1.91
N ILE A 27 7.08 -2.76 0.83
CA ILE A 27 7.89 -3.95 0.63
C ILE A 27 9.27 -3.52 0.12
N HIS A 28 10.31 -3.93 0.82
CA HIS A 28 11.70 -3.66 0.49
C HIS A 28 12.34 -4.83 -0.25
N ASP A 29 12.05 -6.06 0.20
CA ASP A 29 12.58 -7.29 -0.40
C ASP A 29 11.51 -8.38 -0.49
N VAL A 30 11.67 -9.26 -1.48
CA VAL A 30 10.72 -10.34 -1.80
C VAL A 30 11.49 -11.61 -2.11
N THR A 31 11.20 -12.66 -1.37
CA THR A 31 11.66 -14.02 -1.68
C THR A 31 10.54 -14.78 -2.39
N PHE A 32 10.86 -15.38 -3.53
CA PHE A 32 9.90 -16.14 -4.34
C PHE A 32 10.07 -17.66 -4.16
N THR A 33 8.97 -18.39 -4.34
CA THR A 33 8.98 -19.83 -4.57
C THR A 33 9.43 -20.13 -6.00
N PRO A 34 9.83 -21.38 -6.33
CA PRO A 34 10.19 -21.77 -7.70
C PRO A 34 9.08 -21.50 -8.74
N ASP A 35 7.82 -21.47 -8.31
CA ASP A 35 6.66 -21.21 -9.16
C ASP A 35 6.40 -19.72 -9.43
N GLY A 36 7.22 -18.82 -8.86
CA GLY A 36 7.07 -17.37 -9.02
C GLY A 36 6.01 -16.76 -8.11
N LEU A 37 5.65 -17.44 -7.02
CA LEU A 37 4.79 -16.87 -5.98
C LEU A 37 5.65 -16.28 -4.87
N ILE A 38 5.12 -15.28 -4.17
CA ILE A 38 5.77 -14.80 -2.95
C ILE A 38 5.84 -15.94 -1.94
N SER A 39 7.03 -16.17 -1.41
CA SER A 39 7.24 -16.99 -0.21
C SER A 39 7.11 -16.08 1.01
N HIS A 40 8.01 -15.09 1.09
CA HIS A 40 8.08 -14.11 2.18
C HIS A 40 8.44 -12.73 1.61
N VAL A 41 8.01 -11.68 2.31
CA VAL A 41 8.39 -10.29 2.04
C VAL A 41 8.92 -9.63 3.30
N ASP A 42 9.94 -8.80 3.15
CA ASP A 42 10.37 -7.89 4.21
C ASP A 42 9.79 -6.51 3.91
N ALA A 43 9.01 -5.99 4.87
CA ALA A 43 8.24 -4.78 4.69
C ALA A 43 8.27 -3.88 5.92
N THR A 44 8.02 -2.60 5.70
CA THR A 44 7.75 -1.63 6.76
C THR A 44 6.29 -1.19 6.68
N VAL A 45 5.61 -1.23 7.82
CA VAL A 45 4.29 -0.63 7.99
C VAL A 45 4.43 0.67 8.75
N THR A 46 4.01 1.76 8.13
CA THR A 46 4.02 3.11 8.72
C THR A 46 2.59 3.57 8.92
N SER A 47 2.17 3.75 10.17
CA SER A 47 0.91 4.42 10.50
C SER A 47 1.11 5.59 11.46
N ALA A 48 1.31 5.30 12.75
CA ALA A 48 1.80 6.27 13.73
C ALA A 48 3.30 6.11 14.01
N PHE A 49 3.80 4.88 13.85
CA PHE A 49 5.19 4.47 14.00
C PHE A 49 5.55 3.55 12.84
N SER A 50 6.85 3.42 12.54
CA SER A 50 7.35 2.47 11.56
C SER A 50 7.68 1.15 12.26
N LEU A 51 7.11 0.06 11.75
CA LEU A 51 7.38 -1.30 12.20
C LEU A 51 7.89 -2.13 11.03
N GLU A 52 9.06 -2.73 11.18
CA GLU A 52 9.61 -3.71 10.25
C GLU A 52 9.04 -5.09 10.56
N MET A 53 8.66 -5.82 9.51
CA MET A 53 8.08 -7.16 9.63
C MET A 53 8.38 -8.00 8.41
N THR A 54 8.55 -9.30 8.64
CA THR A 54 8.60 -10.32 7.60
C THR A 54 7.25 -11.00 7.51
N LEU A 55 6.66 -11.07 6.33
CA LEU A 55 5.30 -11.57 6.11
C LEU A 55 5.25 -12.61 5.00
N THR A 56 4.40 -13.60 5.17
CA THR A 56 4.07 -14.59 4.14
C THR A 56 3.13 -13.99 3.10
N ARG A 57 3.05 -14.63 1.92
CA ARG A 57 2.09 -14.26 0.87
C ARG A 57 0.65 -14.14 1.36
N ALA A 58 0.20 -15.08 2.19
CA ALA A 58 -1.17 -15.08 2.70
C ALA A 58 -1.46 -13.85 3.57
N GLU A 59 -0.47 -13.42 4.36
CA GLU A 59 -0.59 -12.22 5.18
C GLU A 59 -0.61 -10.95 4.33
N VAL A 60 0.24 -10.87 3.30
CA VAL A 60 0.24 -9.74 2.36
C VAL A 60 -1.11 -9.61 1.66
N ILE A 61 -1.68 -10.71 1.14
CA ILE A 61 -3.03 -10.71 0.55
C ILE A 61 -4.07 -10.27 1.57
N GLY A 62 -3.95 -10.75 2.81
CA GLY A 62 -4.81 -10.34 3.93
C GLY A 62 -4.75 -8.84 4.19
N PHE A 63 -3.56 -8.24 4.18
CA PHE A 63 -3.37 -6.79 4.29
C PHE A 63 -4.00 -6.04 3.12
N MET A 64 -3.75 -6.48 1.88
CA MET A 64 -4.31 -5.83 0.68
C MET A 64 -5.83 -5.83 0.68
N THR A 65 -6.44 -6.94 1.13
CA THR A 65 -7.90 -7.08 1.21
C THR A 65 -8.52 -6.22 2.32
N ARG A 66 -7.86 -6.09 3.47
CA ARG A 66 -8.37 -5.35 4.64
C ARG A 66 -8.12 -3.85 4.59
N GLN A 67 -6.97 -3.43 4.08
CA GLN A 67 -6.52 -2.02 4.13
C GLN A 67 -6.68 -1.26 2.81
N GLY A 68 -7.27 -1.87 1.78
CA GLY A 68 -7.69 -1.12 0.59
C GLY A 68 -6.53 -0.67 -0.31
N MET A 69 -5.55 -1.54 -0.53
CA MET A 69 -4.50 -1.43 -1.57
C MET A 69 -3.26 -0.58 -1.27
N ASN A 70 -3.02 -0.06 -0.07
CA ASN A 70 -1.82 0.77 0.22
C ASN A 70 -0.55 -0.05 0.47
N VAL A 71 -0.32 -1.04 -0.39
CA VAL A 71 0.89 -1.88 -0.41
C VAL A 71 1.73 -1.43 -1.58
N TYR A 72 2.99 -1.11 -1.32
CA TYR A 72 3.93 -0.57 -2.29
C TYR A 72 5.15 -1.48 -2.41
N PHE A 73 5.69 -1.60 -3.61
CA PHE A 73 6.97 -2.24 -3.88
C PHE A 73 7.80 -1.35 -4.79
N LYS A 74 9.03 -1.01 -4.37
CA LYS A 74 9.91 -0.06 -5.10
C LYS A 74 9.20 1.25 -5.46
N GLY A 75 8.40 1.79 -4.53
CA GLY A 75 7.62 3.02 -4.71
C GLY A 75 6.39 2.91 -5.63
N LYS A 76 6.10 1.74 -6.21
CA LYS A 76 4.90 1.52 -7.03
C LYS A 76 3.82 0.81 -6.21
N LYS A 77 2.56 1.24 -6.35
CA LYS A 77 1.42 0.63 -5.68
C LYS A 77 1.12 -0.73 -6.31
N LEU A 78 1.00 -1.76 -5.48
CA LEU A 78 0.61 -3.10 -5.90
C LEU A 78 -0.91 -3.21 -5.94
N ILE A 79 -1.39 -4.07 -6.83
CA ILE A 79 -2.80 -4.42 -6.95
C ILE A 79 -2.99 -5.90 -6.65
N LEU A 80 -4.17 -6.23 -6.13
CA LEU A 80 -4.60 -7.61 -5.95
C LEU A 80 -5.50 -7.97 -7.13
N ASP A 81 -4.95 -8.68 -8.10
CA ASP A 81 -5.66 -9.15 -9.28
C ASP A 81 -6.19 -10.58 -9.07
N HIS A 82 -7.17 -11.00 -9.87
CA HIS A 82 -7.75 -12.33 -9.80
C HIS A 82 -7.65 -13.03 -11.15
N VAL A 83 -6.76 -14.01 -11.25
CA VAL A 83 -6.59 -14.86 -12.44
C VAL A 83 -7.21 -16.22 -12.13
N ASP A 84 -8.19 -16.65 -12.93
CA ASP A 84 -8.95 -17.88 -12.69
C ASP A 84 -9.54 -17.98 -11.27
N ASN A 85 -10.01 -16.84 -10.73
CA ASN A 85 -10.55 -16.72 -9.37
C ASN A 85 -9.52 -16.96 -8.24
N ILE A 86 -8.22 -16.94 -8.56
CA ILE A 86 -7.12 -17.04 -7.60
C ILE A 86 -6.46 -15.66 -7.48
N PRO A 87 -6.22 -15.14 -6.26
CA PRO A 87 -5.61 -13.83 -6.09
C PRO A 87 -4.11 -13.86 -6.39
N PHE A 88 -3.64 -12.87 -7.15
CA PHE A 88 -2.22 -12.61 -7.46
C PHE A 88 -1.87 -11.16 -7.18
N ILE A 89 -0.63 -10.92 -6.75
CA ILE A 89 -0.14 -9.58 -6.40
C ILE A 89 0.65 -9.05 -7.58
N HIS A 90 0.17 -8.01 -8.27
CA HIS A 90 0.84 -7.46 -9.45
C HIS A 90 1.13 -5.96 -9.33
N LEU A 91 2.04 -5.45 -10.16
CA LEU A 91 2.23 -4.01 -10.35
C LEU A 91 1.17 -3.40 -11.29
N VAL A 92 0.65 -4.20 -12.22
CA VAL A 92 -0.37 -3.86 -13.20
C VAL A 92 -1.26 -5.08 -13.44
N ALA A 93 -2.50 -4.89 -13.92
CA ALA A 93 -3.39 -6.02 -14.20
C ALA A 93 -2.74 -6.97 -15.20
N SER A 94 -2.78 -8.27 -14.91
CA SER A 94 -2.07 -9.30 -15.69
C SER A 94 -2.77 -10.64 -15.57
N GLU A 95 -2.73 -11.42 -16.65
CA GLU A 95 -3.25 -12.79 -16.70
C GLU A 95 -2.21 -13.83 -16.21
N GLU A 96 -1.03 -13.37 -15.78
CA GLU A 96 0.02 -14.25 -15.31
C GLU A 96 -0.24 -14.80 -13.91
N LYS A 97 0.15 -16.07 -13.70
CA LYS A 97 0.00 -16.78 -12.42
C LYS A 97 1.25 -16.61 -11.54
N ARG A 98 1.79 -15.39 -11.45
CA ARG A 98 3.04 -15.07 -10.74
C ARG A 98 2.89 -13.75 -10.01
N ASP A 99 3.46 -13.65 -8.82
CA ASP A 99 3.43 -12.39 -8.07
C ASP A 99 4.59 -11.47 -8.51
N ILE A 100 4.35 -10.15 -8.47
CA ILE A 100 5.30 -9.05 -8.67
C ILE A 100 6.20 -9.30 -9.88
N MET A 101 5.63 -9.10 -11.07
CA MET A 101 6.36 -9.03 -12.34
C MET A 101 6.90 -7.61 -12.55
N GLU A 102 8.22 -7.45 -12.74
CA GLU A 102 8.84 -6.15 -13.07
C GLU A 102 8.38 -5.57 -14.42
#